data_AF-A0A1R4FHW6-F1
#
_entry.id   AF-A0A1R4FHW6-F1
#
_cell.length_a   1.000
_cell.length_b   1.000
_cell.length_c   1.000
_cell.angle_alpha   90.00
_cell.angle_beta   90.00
_cell.angle_gamma   90.00
#
_symmetry.space_group_name_H-M   'P 1'
#
loop_
_entity.id
_entity.type
_entity.pdbx_description
1 polymer ?
#
loop_
_entity_poly.entity_id
_entity_poly.type
_entity_poly.pdbx_seq_one_letter_code
_entity_poly.pdbx_strand_id
1 'polypeptide(L)'
;MTWKIDVPAVRKVLDTTDSSLSETEGAKDDVATALEAVEASLPGECADIVSALSALRRDTLVNDMTDIMTRGNNAVQGTGESVRAFQDADEDMRDRAQARAASIPVQGPPADTKVPANMFNFGTRERTV
;
A
#
# COMPACT_ATOMS: atom_id res chain seq x y z
N MET A 1 -5.47 10.07 20.52
CA MET A 1 -4.59 9.08 19.86
C MET A 1 -4.76 9.29 18.37
N THR A 2 -3.75 9.84 17.69
CA THR A 2 -3.81 10.07 16.24
C THR A 2 -3.27 8.82 15.57
N TRP A 3 -4.09 8.14 14.76
CA TRP A 3 -3.64 7.03 13.95
C TRP A 3 -2.65 7.57 12.92
N LYS A 4 -1.35 7.25 13.06
CA LYS A 4 -0.33 7.57 12.07
C LYS A 4 -0.06 6.32 11.23
N ILE A 5 -0.67 6.27 10.05
CA ILE A 5 -0.31 5.30 9.02
C ILE A 5 0.83 5.90 8.20
N ASP A 6 1.96 5.19 8.11
CA ASP A 6 3.02 5.53 7.17
C ASP A 6 2.61 5.04 5.77
N VAL A 7 1.84 5.87 5.08
CA VAL A 7 1.30 5.56 3.75
C VAL A 7 2.39 5.20 2.74
N PRO A 8 3.53 5.93 2.65
CA PRO A 8 4.65 5.53 1.80
C PRO A 8 5.19 4.13 2.10
N ALA A 9 5.39 3.80 3.39
CA ALA A 9 5.89 2.48 3.77
C ALA A 9 4.90 1.38 3.41
N VAL A 10 3.60 1.58 3.64
CA VAL A 10 2.57 0.59 3.29
C VAL A 10 2.50 0.39 1.78
N ARG A 11 2.51 1.46 0.97
CA ARG A 11 2.53 1.34 -0.50
C ARG A 11 3.73 0.54 -0.99
N LYS A 12 4.92 0.81 -0.45
CA LYS A 12 6.13 0.04 -0.80
C LYS A 12 5.97 -1.46 -0.53
N VAL A 13 5.36 -1.84 0.61
CA VAL A 13 5.09 -3.24 0.93
C VAL A 13 4.08 -3.85 -0.03
N LEU A 14 3.03 -3.10 -0.40
CA LEU A 14 2.04 -3.56 -1.39
C LEU A 14 2.68 -3.80 -2.76
N ASP A 15 3.47 -2.85 -3.27
CA ASP A 15 4.14 -2.97 -4.57
C ASP A 15 5.13 -4.16 -4.59
N THR A 16 5.85 -4.37 -3.47
CA THR A 16 6.76 -5.51 -3.31
C THR A 16 5.98 -6.82 -3.31
N THR A 17 4.86 -6.87 -2.60
CA THR A 17 4.02 -8.08 -2.49
C THR A 17 3.38 -8.41 -3.83
N ASP A 18 2.90 -7.41 -4.57
CA ASP A 18 2.30 -7.57 -5.90
C ASP A 18 3.33 -8.10 -6.91
N SER A 19 4.56 -7.59 -6.87
CA SER A 19 5.67 -8.11 -7.67
C SER A 19 5.98 -9.57 -7.33
N SER A 20 6.09 -9.91 -6.05
CA SER A 20 6.33 -11.30 -5.62
C SER A 20 5.19 -12.25 -6.00
N LEU A 21 3.94 -11.79 -5.98
CA LEU A 21 2.79 -12.58 -6.45
C LEU A 21 2.87 -12.84 -7.96
N SER A 22 3.20 -11.82 -8.76
CA SER A 22 3.43 -11.99 -10.21
C SER A 22 4.57 -12.96 -10.52
N GLU A 23 5.70 -12.86 -9.81
CA GLU A 23 6.82 -13.79 -9.96
C GLU A 23 6.43 -15.22 -9.58
N THR A 24 5.63 -15.38 -8.52
CA THR A 24 5.13 -16.68 -8.06
C THR A 24 4.17 -17.31 -9.07
N GLU A 25 3.32 -16.51 -9.71
CA GLU A 25 2.44 -16.96 -10.79
C GLU A 25 3.25 -17.47 -11.99
N GLY A 26 4.27 -16.72 -12.43
CA GLY A 26 5.16 -17.18 -13.50
C GLY A 26 5.88 -18.48 -13.15
N ALA A 27 6.41 -18.58 -11.92
CA ALA A 27 7.09 -19.79 -11.46
C ALA A 27 6.14 -21.00 -11.38
N LYS A 28 4.85 -20.80 -11.05
CA LYS A 28 3.82 -21.85 -11.08
C LYS A 28 3.67 -22.43 -12.49
N ASP A 29 3.56 -21.56 -13.49
CA ASP A 29 3.33 -21.98 -14.87
C ASP A 29 4.56 -22.71 -15.44
N ASP A 30 5.77 -22.26 -15.09
CA ASP A 30 7.02 -22.93 -15.45
C ASP A 30 7.11 -24.33 -14.85
N VAL A 31 6.75 -24.50 -13.56
CA VAL A 31 6.75 -25.82 -12.92
C VAL A 31 5.66 -26.73 -13.51
N ALA A 32 4.48 -26.20 -13.82
CA ALA A 32 3.42 -26.97 -14.47
C ALA A 32 3.89 -27.52 -15.82
N THR A 33 4.51 -26.66 -16.63
CA THR A 33 5.09 -27.03 -17.92
C THR A 33 6.20 -28.08 -17.78
N ALA A 34 7.08 -27.93 -16.80
CA ALA A 34 8.15 -28.89 -16.53
C ALA A 34 7.59 -30.26 -16.11
N LEU A 35 6.55 -30.30 -15.27
CA LEU A 35 5.90 -31.54 -14.85
C LEU A 35 5.26 -32.27 -16.05
N GLU A 36 4.61 -31.55 -16.95
CA GLU A 36 4.05 -32.12 -18.18
C GLU A 36 5.12 -32.71 -19.10
N ALA A 37 6.26 -32.02 -19.25
CA ALA A 37 7.39 -32.52 -20.02
C ALA A 37 7.99 -33.80 -19.41
N VAL A 38 8.09 -33.86 -18.08
CA VAL A 38 8.55 -35.05 -17.36
C VAL A 38 7.57 -36.21 -17.59
N GLU A 39 6.27 -35.98 -17.39
CA GLU A 39 5.23 -37.00 -17.56
C GLU A 39 5.24 -37.56 -18.99
N ALA A 40 5.39 -36.72 -20.00
CA ALA A 40 5.48 -37.13 -21.41
C ALA A 40 6.75 -37.94 -21.74
N SER A 41 7.82 -37.76 -20.96
CA SER A 41 9.10 -38.47 -21.16
C SER A 41 9.16 -39.84 -20.48
N LEU A 42 8.21 -40.13 -19.58
CA LEU A 42 8.21 -41.37 -18.81
C LEU A 42 7.74 -42.56 -19.69
N PRO A 43 8.45 -43.70 -19.63
CA PRO A 43 7.97 -44.94 -20.22
C PRO A 43 6.63 -45.35 -19.61
N GLY A 44 5.73 -45.94 -20.41
CA GLY A 44 4.38 -46.33 -19.98
C GLY A 44 4.32 -47.34 -18.81
N GLU A 45 5.45 -47.95 -18.45
CA GLU A 45 5.57 -48.87 -17.30
C GLU A 45 5.74 -48.12 -15.96
N CYS A 46 5.97 -46.81 -15.97
CA CYS A 46 6.17 -45.97 -14.78
C CYS A 46 4.86 -45.40 -14.20
N ALA A 47 3.78 -46.20 -14.16
CA ALA A 47 2.44 -45.74 -13.76
C ALA A 47 2.39 -45.07 -12.38
N ASP A 48 3.15 -45.57 -11.41
CA ASP A 48 3.21 -45.00 -10.06
C ASP A 48 3.87 -43.62 -10.04
N ILE A 49 4.88 -43.39 -10.89
CA ILE A 49 5.57 -42.10 -11.00
C ILE A 49 4.65 -41.08 -11.67
N VAL A 50 3.96 -41.48 -12.74
CA VAL A 50 2.96 -40.66 -13.43
C VAL A 50 1.84 -40.26 -12.46
N SER A 51 1.35 -41.20 -11.66
CA SER A 51 0.33 -40.93 -10.64
C SER A 51 0.82 -39.94 -9.57
N ALA A 52 2.04 -40.10 -9.07
CA ALA A 52 2.63 -39.19 -8.09
C ALA A 52 2.84 -37.77 -8.66
N LEU A 53 3.30 -37.65 -9.91
CA LEU A 53 3.45 -36.35 -10.59
C LEU A 53 2.09 -35.66 -10.81
N SER A 54 1.07 -36.44 -11.20
CA SER A 54 -0.30 -35.93 -11.32
C SER A 54 -0.85 -35.41 -10.00
N ALA A 55 -0.60 -36.12 -8.89
CA ALA A 55 -1.00 -35.68 -7.56
C ALA A 55 -0.26 -34.39 -7.14
N LEU A 56 1.06 -34.32 -7.34
CA LEU A 56 1.86 -33.13 -7.07
C LEU A 56 1.35 -31.91 -7.86
N ARG A 57 1.03 -32.09 -9.14
CA ARG A 57 0.49 -31.03 -10.00
C ARG A 57 -0.86 -30.53 -9.46
N ARG A 58 -1.77 -31.45 -9.11
CA ARG A 58 -3.13 -31.10 -8.70
C ARG A 58 -3.19 -30.51 -7.29
N ASP A 59 -2.59 -31.19 -6.33
CA ASP A 59 -2.77 -30.86 -4.92
C ASP A 59 -1.87 -29.69 -4.54
N THR A 60 -0.59 -29.75 -4.87
CA THR A 60 0.36 -28.72 -4.46
C THR A 60 0.36 -27.54 -5.44
N LEU A 61 0.49 -27.80 -6.74
CA LEU A 61 0.65 -26.71 -7.70
C LEU A 61 -0.65 -25.98 -7.97
N VAL A 62 -1.75 -26.70 -8.15
CA VAL A 62 -3.04 -26.07 -8.46
C VAL A 62 -3.72 -25.58 -7.17
N ASN A 63 -3.91 -26.41 -6.15
CA ASN A 63 -4.70 -25.97 -4.99
C ASN A 63 -3.90 -25.04 -4.06
N ASP A 64 -2.75 -25.47 -3.55
CA ASP A 64 -2.03 -24.69 -2.52
C ASP A 64 -1.54 -23.35 -3.06
N MET A 65 -0.97 -23.33 -4.27
CA MET A 65 -0.53 -22.05 -4.85
C MET A 65 -1.70 -21.12 -5.19
N THR A 66 -2.84 -21.66 -5.63
CA THR A 66 -4.02 -20.81 -5.88
C THR A 66 -4.56 -20.21 -4.59
N ASP A 67 -4.54 -20.95 -3.47
CA ASP A 67 -4.90 -20.39 -2.16
C ASP A 67 -3.96 -19.26 -1.74
N ILE A 68 -2.64 -19.49 -1.86
CA ILE A 68 -1.61 -18.48 -1.54
C ILE A 68 -1.81 -17.22 -2.38
N MET A 69 -1.97 -17.37 -3.68
CA MET A 69 -2.17 -16.24 -4.59
C MET A 69 -3.48 -15.51 -4.32
N THR A 70 -4.57 -16.23 -4.07
CA THR A 70 -5.87 -15.63 -3.75
C THR A 70 -5.80 -14.81 -2.47
N ARG A 71 -5.19 -15.36 -1.42
CA ARG A 71 -5.03 -14.67 -0.14
C ARG A 71 -4.08 -13.49 -0.25
N GLY A 72 -3.00 -13.61 -1.01
CA GLY A 72 -2.08 -12.52 -1.30
C GLY A 72 -2.77 -11.37 -2.03
N ASN A 73 -3.49 -11.67 -3.12
CA ASN A 73 -4.25 -10.69 -3.89
C ASN A 73 -5.31 -9.97 -3.02
N ASN A 74 -6.06 -10.73 -2.21
CA ASN A 74 -7.04 -10.16 -1.29
C ASN A 74 -6.39 -9.24 -0.24
N ALA A 75 -5.22 -9.62 0.28
CA ALA A 75 -4.49 -8.81 1.24
C ALA A 75 -3.96 -7.52 0.60
N VAL A 76 -3.42 -7.58 -0.61
CA VAL A 76 -2.93 -6.41 -1.37
C VAL A 76 -4.09 -5.45 -1.68
N GLN A 77 -5.19 -5.97 -2.23
CA GLN A 77 -6.36 -5.17 -2.57
C GLN A 77 -6.99 -4.54 -1.32
N GLY A 78 -7.33 -5.33 -0.31
CA GLY A 78 -8.00 -4.84 0.89
C GLY A 78 -7.15 -3.83 1.68
N THR A 79 -5.84 -4.05 1.75
CA THR A 79 -4.92 -3.09 2.37
C THR A 79 -4.80 -1.82 1.53
N GLY A 80 -4.70 -1.94 0.21
CA GLY A 80 -4.66 -0.79 -0.70
C GLY A 80 -5.91 0.08 -0.62
N GLU A 81 -7.09 -0.53 -0.57
CA GLU A 81 -8.38 0.16 -0.35
C GLU A 81 -8.42 0.87 1.00
N SER A 82 -7.98 0.21 2.06
CA SER A 82 -7.93 0.78 3.41
C SER A 82 -6.99 2.00 3.48
N VAL A 83 -5.84 1.93 2.81
CA VAL A 83 -4.89 3.06 2.73
C VAL A 83 -5.50 4.22 1.95
N ARG A 84 -6.18 3.97 0.82
CA ARG A 84 -6.87 5.02 0.07
C ARG A 84 -7.96 5.69 0.91
N ALA A 85 -8.80 4.90 1.57
CA ALA A 85 -9.84 5.42 2.46
C ALA A 85 -9.28 6.29 3.60
N PHE A 86 -8.11 5.93 4.14
CA PHE A 86 -7.41 6.75 5.13
C PHE A 86 -6.95 8.10 4.55
N GLN A 87 -6.39 8.10 3.33
CA GLN A 87 -5.95 9.33 2.67
C GLN A 87 -7.13 10.26 2.35
N ASP A 88 -8.20 9.71 1.79
CA ASP A 88 -9.41 10.47 1.44
C ASP A 88 -10.04 11.13 2.69
N ALA A 89 -10.04 10.42 3.83
CA ALA A 89 -10.52 10.95 5.10
C ALA A 89 -9.61 12.08 5.63
N ASP A 90 -8.29 11.95 5.50
CA ASP A 90 -7.34 13.00 5.93
C ASP A 90 -7.48 14.26 5.08
N GLU A 91 -7.68 14.11 3.77
CA GLU A 91 -7.97 15.23 2.86
C GLU A 91 -9.29 15.94 3.20
N ASP A 92 -10.39 15.20 3.40
CA ASP A 92 -11.68 15.79 3.81
C ASP A 92 -11.58 16.49 5.18
N MET A 93 -10.84 15.93 6.14
CA MET A 93 -10.61 16.57 7.44
C MET A 93 -9.81 17.86 7.31
N ARG A 94 -8.77 17.86 6.47
CA ARG A 94 -7.96 19.04 6.18
C ARG A 94 -8.79 20.14 5.51
N ASP A 95 -9.58 19.81 4.50
CA ASP A 95 -10.42 20.76 3.78
C ASP A 95 -11.49 21.39 4.70
N ARG A 96 -12.12 20.58 5.55
CA ARG A 96 -13.05 21.09 6.57
C ARG A 96 -12.37 21.99 7.59
N ALA A 97 -11.16 21.65 8.04
CA ALA A 97 -10.39 22.48 8.96
C ALA A 97 -10.02 23.82 8.32
N GLN A 98 -9.60 23.81 7.05
CA GLN A 98 -9.28 25.02 6.29
C GLN A 98 -10.53 25.89 6.07
N ALA A 99 -11.66 25.29 5.67
CA ALA A 99 -12.92 26.00 5.51
C ALA A 99 -13.39 26.64 6.83
N ARG A 100 -13.25 25.92 7.95
CA ARG A 100 -13.54 26.47 9.29
C ARG A 100 -12.60 27.60 9.66
N ALA A 101 -11.30 27.45 9.46
CA ALA A 101 -10.32 28.50 9.73
C ALA A 101 -10.60 29.76 8.90
N ALA A 102 -10.96 29.61 7.63
CA ALA A 102 -11.35 30.71 6.75
C ALA A 102 -12.69 31.38 7.14
N SER A 103 -13.56 30.67 7.85
CA SER A 103 -14.85 31.18 8.33
C SER A 103 -14.78 31.97 9.65
N ILE A 104 -13.63 31.95 10.35
CA ILE A 104 -13.45 32.76 11.57
C ILE A 104 -13.27 34.21 11.12
N PRO A 105 -14.17 35.14 11.50
CA PRO A 105 -13.96 36.55 11.24
C PRO A 105 -12.69 36.97 11.99
N VAL A 106 -11.72 37.52 11.26
CA VAL A 106 -10.63 38.27 11.88
C VAL A 106 -11.28 39.43 12.61
N GLN A 107 -11.48 39.31 13.92
CA GLN A 107 -11.74 40.47 14.75
C GLN A 107 -10.48 41.33 14.64
N GLY A 108 -10.51 42.31 13.73
CA GLY A 108 -9.52 43.36 13.71
C GLY A 108 -9.40 43.94 15.12
N PRO A 109 -8.20 44.35 15.55
CA PRO A 109 -8.01 44.87 16.89
C PRO A 109 -9.07 45.96 17.16
N PRO A 110 -9.70 45.97 18.34
CA PRO A 110 -10.75 46.93 18.64
C PRO A 110 -10.24 48.35 18.33
N ALA A 111 -11.05 49.11 17.61
CA ALA A 111 -10.69 50.42 17.03
C ALA A 111 -10.29 51.51 18.05
N ASP A 112 -10.25 51.20 19.34
CA ASP A 112 -9.87 52.10 20.43
C ASP A 112 -8.62 51.67 21.23
N THR A 113 -7.94 50.60 20.84
CA THR A 113 -6.60 50.35 21.40
C THR A 113 -5.60 51.32 20.77
N LYS A 114 -5.35 52.44 21.45
CA LYS A 114 -4.10 53.20 21.29
C LYS A 114 -2.93 52.26 21.66
N VAL A 115 -2.49 51.43 20.72
CA VAL A 115 -1.25 50.68 20.87
C VAL A 115 -0.13 51.72 20.83
N PRO A 116 0.64 51.93 21.91
CA PRO A 116 1.80 52.82 21.84
C PRO A 116 2.75 52.26 20.77
N ALA A 117 3.25 53.14 19.92
CA ALA A 117 4.01 52.85 18.69
C ALA A 117 5.30 52.00 18.86
N ASN A 118 5.56 51.47 20.06
CA ASN A 118 6.80 50.80 20.43
C ASN A 118 6.65 49.28 20.63
N MET A 119 5.47 48.68 20.38
CA MET A 119 5.27 47.22 20.56
C MET A 119 5.64 46.37 19.33
N PHE A 120 5.87 46.97 18.16
CA PHE A 120 6.37 46.26 16.98
C PHE A 120 7.82 46.64 16.69
N ASN A 121 8.72 46.37 17.64
CA ASN A 121 10.14 46.34 17.33
C ASN A 121 10.50 44.93 16.83
N PHE A 122 10.07 44.61 15.61
CA PHE A 122 10.73 43.52 14.87
C PHE A 122 12.15 44.00 14.63
N GLY A 123 13.09 43.48 15.42
CA GLY A 123 14.50 43.85 15.36
C GLY A 123 14.98 43.87 13.91
N THR A 124 15.17 45.08 13.38
CA THR A 124 16.05 45.31 12.25
C THR A 124 17.42 44.80 12.69
N ARG A 125 17.78 43.58 12.24
CA ARG A 125 19.18 43.17 12.23
C ARG A 125 19.90 44.18 11.34
N GLU A 126 20.62 45.08 11.97
CA GLU A 126 21.65 45.88 11.32
C GLU A 126 22.56 44.92 10.55
N ARG A 127 22.65 45.13 9.25
CA ARG A 127 23.64 44.48 8.40
C ARG A 127 24.86 45.39 8.41
N THR A 128 25.83 45.05 9.24
CA THR A 128 27.23 45.50 9.21
C THR A 128 28.05 44.21 9.14
N VAL A 129 28.97 43.97 8.21
CA VAL A 129 29.77 44.80 7.30
C VAL A 129 29.83 44.09 5.95
#